data_AF-A0A6M1Y5F8-F1
#
_entry.id   AF-A0A6M1Y5F8-F1
#
_cell.length_a   1.000
_cell.length_b   1.000
_cell.length_c   1.000
_cell.angle_alpha   90.00
_cell.angle_beta   90.00
_cell.angle_gamma   90.00
#
_symmetry.space_group_name_H-M   'P 1'
#
loop_
_entity.id
_entity.type
_entity.pdbx_description
1 polymer ?
#
loop_
_entity_poly.entity_id
_entity_poly.type
_entity_poly.pdbx_seq_one_letter_code
_entity_poly.pdbx_strand_id
1 'polypeptide(L)' 'MRIITLALLAAASVALAGCSDVTVYEPGVYKGSSDPLVEDLRSEELRSALEDRVEHQRDR' A
#
# COMPACT_ATOMS: atom_id res chain seq x y z
N MET A 1 -15.03 6.86 -34.88
CA MET A 1 -13.95 7.11 -33.88
C MET A 1 -14.50 7.44 -32.49
N ARG A 2 -15.40 8.42 -32.31
CA ARG A 2 -15.96 8.81 -30.99
C ARG A 2 -16.55 7.65 -30.17
N ILE A 3 -17.25 6.72 -30.80
CA ILE A 3 -17.89 5.57 -30.14
C ILE A 3 -16.84 4.58 -29.59
N ILE A 4 -15.75 4.36 -30.34
CA ILE A 4 -14.67 3.45 -29.93
C ILE A 4 -13.92 4.04 -28.73
N THR A 5 -13.67 5.35 -28.72
CA THR A 5 -13.03 6.05 -27.60
C THR A 5 -13.86 5.95 -26.31
N LEU A 6 -15.19 6.12 -26.42
CA LEU A 6 -16.10 5.99 -25.27
C LEU A 6 -16.14 4.56 -24.73
N ALA A 7 -16.14 3.55 -25.61
CA ALA A 7 -16.12 2.15 -25.21
C ALA A 7 -14.82 1.78 -24.47
N LEU A 8 -13.67 2.27 -24.94
CA LEU A 8 -12.39 2.07 -24.27
C LEU A 8 -12.35 2.73 -22.88
N LEU A 9 -12.90 3.94 -22.76
CA LEU A 9 -12.94 4.65 -21.48
C LEU A 9 -13.81 3.92 -20.45
N ALA A 10 -14.97 3.41 -20.88
CA ALA A 10 -15.85 2.60 -20.04
C ALA A 10 -15.17 1.30 -19.59
N ALA A 11 -14.52 0.58 -20.51
CA ALA A 11 -13.78 -0.64 -20.19
C ALA A 11 -12.64 -0.38 -19.17
N ALA A 12 -11.90 0.72 -19.32
CA ALA A 12 -10.86 1.10 -18.37
C ALA A 12 -11.43 1.40 -16.97
N SER A 13 -12.57 2.10 -16.88
CA SER A 13 -13.19 2.41 -15.58
C SER A 13 -13.66 1.15 -14.83
N VAL A 14 -14.20 0.15 -15.55
CA VAL A 14 -14.61 -1.13 -14.94
C VAL A 14 -13.39 -1.93 -14.49
N ALA A 15 -12.30 -1.91 -15.25
CA ALA A 15 -11.05 -2.58 -14.87
C ALA A 15 -10.44 -2.00 -13.58
N LEU A 16 -10.59 -0.69 -13.34
CA LEU A 16 -10.12 -0.03 -12.11
C LEU A 16 -11.06 -0.26 -10.91
N ALA A 17 -12.33 -0.62 -11.12
CA ALA A 17 -13.30 -0.82 -10.05
C ALA A 17 -13.13 -2.14 -9.27
N GLY A 18 -12.16 -2.98 -9.65
CA GLY A 18 -11.90 -4.29 -9.04
C GLY A 18 -11.30 -4.26 -7.63
N CYS A 19 -11.08 -3.09 -7.03
CA CYS A 19 -10.48 -2.94 -5.70
C CYS A 19 -11.51 -2.37 -4.70
N SER A 20 -12.52 -3.16 -4.35
CA SER A 20 -13.54 -2.79 -3.35
C SER A 20 -13.62 -3.72 -2.15
N ASP A 21 -13.01 -4.91 -2.23
CA ASP A 21 -12.99 -5.86 -1.13
C ASP A 21 -11.74 -5.65 -0.27
N VAL A 22 -11.86 -4.75 0.71
CA VAL A 22 -10.80 -4.46 1.68
C VAL A 22 -11.30 -4.82 3.07
N THR A 23 -10.66 -5.80 3.69
CA THR A 23 -10.92 -6.15 5.10
C THR A 23 -10.17 -5.19 6.02
N VAL A 24 -10.90 -4.35 6.73
CA VAL A 24 -10.34 -3.49 7.78
C VAL A 24 -10.39 -4.26 9.10
N TYR A 25 -9.21 -4.56 9.67
CA TYR A 25 -9.10 -5.23 10.95
C TYR A 25 -8.97 -4.21 12.09
N GLU A 26 -9.54 -4.53 13.25
CA GLU A 26 -9.26 -3.78 14.48
C GLU A 26 -7.76 -3.84 14.83
N PRO A 27 -7.20 -2.79 15.44
CA PRO A 27 -5.81 -2.80 15.90
C PRO A 27 -5.49 -4.03 16.75
N GLY A 28 -4.39 -4.71 16.45
CA GLY A 28 -3.97 -5.95 17.15
C GLY A 28 -4.58 -7.25 16.59
N VAL A 29 -5.59 -7.19 15.71
CA VAL A 29 -6.14 -8.40 15.08
C VAL A 29 -5.24 -8.91 13.95
N TYR A 30 -4.80 -8.02 13.07
CA TYR A 30 -4.01 -8.41 11.89
C TYR A 30 -2.58 -8.89 12.23
N LYS A 31 -1.96 -8.31 13.26
CA LYS A 31 -0.59 -8.65 13.68
C LYS A 31 -0.54 -9.61 14.86
N GLY A 32 -1.68 -9.91 15.48
CA GLY A 32 -1.75 -10.69 16.72
C GLY A 32 -1.20 -9.94 17.93
N SER A 33 -0.95 -10.67 19.02
CA SER A 33 -0.52 -10.11 20.31
C SER A 33 0.94 -9.62 20.34
N SER A 34 1.77 -10.09 19.42
CA SER A 34 3.20 -9.75 19.36
C SER A 34 3.60 -9.55 17.91
N ASP A 35 4.12 -8.38 17.59
CA ASP A 35 4.67 -8.09 16.26
C ASP A 35 6.15 -8.52 16.23
N PRO A 36 6.52 -9.57 15.46
CA PRO A 36 7.89 -10.06 15.40
C PRO A 36 8.86 -9.01 14.83
N LEU A 37 8.37 -8.04 14.08
CA LEU A 37 9.19 -6.98 13.50
C LEU A 37 9.60 -5.91 14.52
N VAL A 38 8.97 -5.88 15.71
CA VAL A 38 9.35 -4.93 16.77
C VAL A 38 10.78 -5.17 17.24
N GLU A 39 11.24 -6.42 17.25
CA GLU A 39 12.61 -6.76 17.59
C GLU A 39 13.58 -6.39 16.47
N ASP A 40 13.21 -6.59 15.21
CA ASP A 40 14.04 -6.20 14.06
C ASP A 40 14.21 -4.68 13.97
N LEU A 41 13.16 -3.93 14.28
CA LEU A 41 13.17 -2.46 14.41
C LEU A 41 14.06 -1.97 15.56
N ARG A 42 14.58 -2.85 16.42
CA ARG A 42 15.60 -2.48 17.42
C ARG A 42 17.00 -2.38 16.84
N SER A 43 17.24 -2.94 15.66
CA SER A 43 18.52 -2.82 14.99
C SER A 43 18.74 -1.41 14.45
N GLU A 44 19.92 -0.85 14.70
CA GLU A 44 20.29 0.49 14.23
C GLU A 44 20.39 0.55 12.70
N GLU A 45 20.89 -0.53 12.10
CA GLU A 45 21.01 -0.67 10.65
C GLU A 45 19.64 -0.56 9.96
N LEU A 46 18.63 -1.28 10.46
CA LEU A 46 17.30 -1.23 9.86
C LEU A 46 16.64 0.15 10.05
N ARG A 47 16.86 0.80 11.21
CA ARG A 47 16.35 2.15 11.45
C ARG A 47 16.92 3.15 10.46
N SER A 48 18.26 3.19 10.32
CA SER A 48 18.93 4.08 9.37
C SER A 48 18.44 3.84 7.94
N ALA A 49 18.31 2.58 7.51
CA ALA A 49 17.83 2.26 6.16
C ALA A 49 16.36 2.66 5.92
N LEU A 50 15.52 2.66 6.97
CA LEU A 50 14.13 3.12 6.89
C LEU A 50 14.04 4.65 6.84
N GLU A 51 14.85 5.35 7.64
CA GLU A 51 14.93 6.81 7.63
C GLU A 51 15.36 7.34 6.26
N ASP A 52 16.43 6.78 5.69
CA ASP A 52 16.92 7.12 4.34
C ASP A 52 15.83 6.92 3.28
N ARG A 53 15.06 5.83 3.39
CA ARG A 53 13.96 5.54 2.46
C ARG A 53 12.83 6.56 2.58
N VAL A 54 12.44 6.91 3.81
CA VAL A 54 11.35 7.88 4.04
C VAL A 54 11.75 9.25 3.55
N GLU A 55 12.99 9.69 3.80
CA GLU A 55 13.51 10.94 3.28
C GLU A 55 13.45 10.97 1.74
N HIS A 56 13.92 9.92 1.08
CA HIS A 56 13.89 9.84 -0.38
C HIS A 56 12.46 9.85 -0.98
N GLN A 57 11.47 9.30 -0.27
CA GLN A 57 10.07 9.31 -0.75
C GLN A 57 9.35 10.63 -0.45
N ARG A 58 9.75 11.38 0.59
CA ARG A 58 9.16 12.68 0.94
C ARG A 58 9.45 13.76 -0.11
N ASP A 59 10.58 13.62 -0.80
CA ASP A 59 11.04 14.58 -1.80
C ASP A 59 10.54 14.27 -3.23
N ARG A 60 9.69 13.24 -3.42
CA ARG A 60 9.03 12.89 -4.69
C ARG A 60 7.58 13.37 -4.74
#